data_AF-A0A7L7LCS9-F1
#
_entry.id   AF-A0A7L7LCS9-F1
#
_cell.length_a   1.000
_cell.length_b   1.000
_cell.length_c   1.000
_cell.angle_alpha   90.00
_cell.angle_beta   90.00
_cell.angle_gamma   90.00
#
_symmetry.space_group_name_H-M   'P 1'
#
loop_
_entity.id
_entity.type
_entity.pdbx_description
1 polymer ?
#
loop_
_entity_poly.entity_id
_entity_poly.type
_entity_poly.pdbx_seq_one_letter_code
_entity_poly.pdbx_strand_id
1 'polypeptide(L)'
;MDFNEVFNQLEEYINGIKSKFINAHLENSLASPDEYDLDVKSYCILCHAAFEEFVEIISLQVMSKCIKRYLTESRVSKPLITLMHFKGNYSNYLEKDLEPTVEKVFDYNRRILNDLKATFSQEIFNNHGVSSKYLRKLLMPVSIDIPENVNWTNSLEKLANARGAYAHKFLEQGRVQQSLEPEEANTIVSDCLEMCKELKNRAITVLA
;
A
#
# COMPACT_ATOMS: atom_id res chain seq x y z
N MET A 1 4.60 8.56 -13.82
CA MET A 1 5.18 8.95 -12.53
C MET A 1 6.29 7.95 -12.20
N ASP A 2 7.46 8.45 -11.84
CA ASP A 2 8.56 7.62 -11.33
C ASP A 2 8.30 7.20 -9.87
N PHE A 3 8.92 6.12 -9.38
CA PHE A 3 8.75 5.70 -7.98
C PHE A 3 9.28 6.73 -7.00
N ASN A 4 10.35 7.47 -7.36
CA ASN A 4 10.84 8.54 -6.50
C ASN A 4 9.89 9.73 -6.47
N GLU A 5 9.27 10.06 -7.61
CA GLU A 5 8.28 11.13 -7.69
C GLU A 5 7.05 10.83 -6.81
N VAL A 6 6.53 9.58 -6.85
CA VAL A 6 5.43 9.15 -5.97
C VAL A 6 5.82 9.26 -4.49
N PHE A 7 7.02 8.83 -4.13
CA PHE A 7 7.48 8.89 -2.74
C PHE A 7 7.70 10.34 -2.26
N ASN A 8 8.26 11.21 -3.11
CA ASN A 8 8.44 12.63 -2.76
C ASN A 8 7.09 13.31 -2.52
N GLN A 9 6.07 13.00 -3.33
CA GLN A 9 4.71 13.52 -3.10
C GLN A 9 4.12 13.03 -1.78
N LEU A 10 4.33 11.76 -1.41
CA LEU A 10 3.95 11.24 -0.10
C LEU A 10 4.65 12.02 1.02
N GLU A 11 5.98 12.18 0.93
CA GLU A 11 6.77 12.87 1.95
C GLU A 11 6.34 14.34 2.11
N GLU A 12 6.15 15.06 1.01
CA GLU A 12 5.63 16.44 1.01
C GLU A 12 4.25 16.51 1.67
N TYR A 13 3.35 15.58 1.34
CA TYR A 13 2.01 15.53 1.92
C TYR A 13 2.04 15.27 3.44
N ILE A 14 2.81 14.27 3.89
CA ILE A 14 2.96 13.95 5.32
C ILE A 14 3.55 15.13 6.08
N ASN A 15 4.57 15.79 5.53
CA ASN A 15 5.15 16.99 6.13
C ASN A 15 4.14 18.14 6.23
N GLY A 16 3.30 18.32 5.22
CA GLY A 16 2.21 19.30 5.23
C GLY A 16 1.18 19.03 6.33
N ILE A 17 0.74 17.78 6.48
CA ILE A 17 -0.21 17.39 7.55
C ILE A 17 0.45 17.56 8.92
N LYS A 18 1.69 17.10 9.09
CA LYS A 18 2.44 17.26 10.36
C LYS A 18 2.56 18.72 10.76
N SER A 19 2.92 19.59 9.81
CA SER A 19 3.02 21.03 10.06
C SER A 19 1.69 21.65 10.48
N LYS A 20 0.58 21.15 9.96
CA LYS A 20 -0.76 21.68 10.23
C LYS A 20 -1.33 21.21 11.57
N PHE A 21 -1.11 19.95 11.94
CA PHE A 21 -1.83 19.30 13.04
C PHE A 21 -0.95 18.92 14.23
N ILE A 22 0.37 18.81 14.07
CA ILE A 22 1.22 18.22 15.12
C ILE A 22 2.27 19.19 15.64
N ASN A 23 2.91 20.00 14.79
CA ASN A 23 4.06 20.82 15.19
C ASN A 23 3.76 21.75 16.39
N ALA A 24 2.59 22.40 16.42
CA ALA A 24 2.22 23.28 17.52
C ALA A 24 2.11 22.55 18.87
N HIS A 25 1.70 21.28 18.85
CA HIS A 25 1.54 20.46 20.05
C HIS A 25 2.87 19.86 20.53
N LEU A 26 3.80 19.57 19.61
CA LEU A 26 5.16 19.12 19.97
C LEU A 26 5.97 20.18 20.73
N GLU A 27 5.67 21.46 20.52
CA GLU A 27 6.34 22.57 21.21
C GLU A 27 5.71 22.88 22.58
N ASN A 28 4.51 22.35 22.85
CA ASN A 28 3.76 22.62 24.08
C ASN A 28 3.64 21.36 24.96
N SER A 29 4.69 21.08 25.73
CA SER A 29 4.74 19.92 26.64
C SER A 29 3.75 19.96 27.82
N LEU A 30 2.95 21.02 27.94
CA LEU A 30 1.93 21.19 28.98
C LEU A 30 0.51 21.07 28.42
N ALA A 31 0.35 20.81 27.12
CA ALA A 31 -0.94 20.61 26.50
C ALA A 31 -1.67 19.41 27.13
N SER A 32 -2.93 19.64 27.49
CA SER A 32 -3.83 18.59 27.94
C SER A 32 -4.34 17.76 26.75
N PRO A 33 -4.74 16.49 26.96
CA PRO A 33 -5.27 15.65 25.89
C PRO A 33 -6.42 16.28 25.09
N ASP A 34 -7.29 17.04 25.75
CA ASP A 34 -8.42 17.72 25.09
C ASP A 34 -7.97 18.77 24.05
N GLU A 35 -6.74 19.30 24.16
CA GLU A 35 -6.19 20.32 23.26
C GLU A 35 -5.64 19.75 21.96
N TYR A 36 -5.13 18.50 21.98
CA TYR A 36 -4.50 17.89 20.80
C TYR A 36 -5.27 16.69 20.23
N ASP A 37 -6.26 16.15 20.95
CA ASP A 37 -6.92 14.88 20.60
C ASP A 37 -7.47 14.85 19.16
N LEU A 38 -8.22 15.86 18.75
CA LEU A 38 -8.79 15.91 17.40
C LEU A 38 -7.73 16.07 16.31
N ASP A 39 -6.67 16.82 16.60
CA ASP A 39 -5.58 17.06 15.67
C ASP A 39 -4.74 15.80 15.46
N VAL A 40 -4.40 15.09 16.55
CA VAL A 40 -3.70 13.80 16.48
C VAL A 40 -4.54 12.74 15.76
N LYS A 41 -5.85 12.68 16.05
CA LYS A 41 -6.76 11.78 15.33
C LYS A 41 -6.78 12.06 13.83
N SER A 42 -6.90 13.34 13.47
CA SER A 42 -6.91 13.78 12.06
C SER A 42 -5.58 13.47 11.37
N TYR A 43 -4.46 13.75 12.03
CA TYR A 43 -3.12 13.41 11.55
C TYR A 43 -2.98 11.92 11.26
N CYS A 44 -3.32 11.05 12.22
CA CYS A 44 -3.23 9.61 12.06
C CYS A 44 -4.10 9.07 10.91
N ILE A 45 -5.35 9.55 10.80
CA ILE A 45 -6.28 9.11 9.74
C ILE A 45 -5.77 9.52 8.35
N LEU A 46 -5.34 10.77 8.19
CA LEU A 46 -4.87 11.29 6.91
C LEU A 46 -3.56 10.63 6.47
N CYS A 47 -2.62 10.43 7.41
CA CYS A 47 -1.38 9.73 7.14
C CYS A 47 -1.62 8.26 6.78
N HIS A 48 -2.54 7.59 7.48
CA HIS A 48 -2.93 6.21 7.17
C HIS A 48 -3.44 6.08 5.73
N ALA A 49 -4.35 6.96 5.31
CA ALA A 49 -4.88 7.00 3.95
C ALA A 49 -3.78 7.27 2.90
N ALA A 50 -2.84 8.17 3.19
CA ALA A 50 -1.72 8.46 2.30
C ALA A 50 -0.78 7.26 2.11
N PHE A 51 -0.48 6.53 3.17
CA PHE A 51 0.33 5.31 3.08
C PHE A 51 -0.40 4.21 2.30
N GLU A 52 -1.73 4.14 2.40
CA GLU A 52 -2.56 3.23 1.61
C GLU A 52 -2.39 3.52 0.13
N GLU A 53 -2.72 4.74 -0.28
CA GLU A 53 -2.63 5.19 -1.65
C GLU A 53 -1.22 4.98 -2.23
N PHE A 54 -0.18 5.28 -1.44
CA PHE A 54 1.20 5.03 -1.84
C PHE A 54 1.45 3.56 -2.20
N VAL A 55 1.06 2.63 -1.31
CA VAL A 55 1.27 1.19 -1.51
C VAL A 55 0.47 0.68 -2.72
N GLU A 56 -0.74 1.18 -2.91
CA GLU A 56 -1.57 0.88 -4.09
C GLU A 56 -0.89 1.32 -5.38
N ILE A 57 -0.43 2.57 -5.42
CA ILE A 57 0.21 3.15 -6.60
C ILE A 57 1.47 2.36 -6.97
N ILE A 58 2.35 2.06 -6.02
CA ILE A 58 3.58 1.31 -6.34
C ILE A 58 3.26 -0.09 -6.85
N SER A 59 2.27 -0.78 -6.27
CA SER A 59 1.85 -2.11 -6.74
C SER A 59 1.27 -2.06 -8.16
N LEU A 60 0.41 -1.09 -8.45
CA LEU A 60 -0.14 -0.87 -9.79
C LEU A 60 0.94 -0.55 -10.82
N GLN A 61 1.92 0.28 -10.44
CA GLN A 61 3.04 0.63 -11.32
C GLN A 61 3.92 -0.58 -11.61
N VAL A 62 4.25 -1.41 -10.62
CA VAL A 62 5.10 -2.60 -10.81
C VAL A 62 4.41 -3.60 -11.72
N MET A 63 3.14 -3.91 -11.45
CA MET A 63 2.32 -4.75 -12.33
C MET A 63 2.29 -4.20 -13.76
N SER A 64 1.99 -2.91 -13.93
CA SER A 64 1.88 -2.32 -15.26
C SER A 64 3.20 -2.33 -16.02
N LYS A 65 4.32 -2.06 -15.34
CA LYS A 65 5.66 -2.07 -15.94
C LYS A 65 6.10 -3.50 -16.31
N CYS A 66 5.87 -4.50 -15.46
CA CYS A 66 6.26 -5.88 -15.78
C CYS A 66 5.45 -6.48 -16.94
N ILE A 67 4.13 -6.25 -16.97
CA ILE A 67 3.27 -6.68 -18.08
C ILE A 67 3.70 -5.98 -19.37
N LYS A 68 3.91 -4.65 -19.32
CA LYS A 68 4.34 -3.89 -20.50
C LYS A 68 5.64 -4.45 -21.07
N ARG A 69 6.67 -4.66 -20.24
CA ARG A 69 7.96 -5.25 -20.66
C ARG A 69 7.80 -6.61 -21.34
N TYR A 70 6.93 -7.46 -20.81
CA TYR A 70 6.65 -8.74 -21.47
C TYR A 70 6.01 -8.52 -22.85
N LEU A 71 4.97 -7.70 -22.93
CA LEU A 71 4.23 -7.47 -24.18
C LEU A 71 5.05 -6.77 -25.27
N THR A 72 6.00 -5.91 -24.89
CA THR A 72 6.80 -5.13 -25.86
C THR A 72 8.18 -5.72 -26.13
N GLU A 73 8.81 -6.37 -25.14
CA GLU A 73 10.20 -6.83 -25.21
C GLU A 73 10.32 -8.35 -25.06
N SER A 74 9.22 -9.07 -24.80
CA SER A 74 9.22 -10.50 -24.47
C SER A 74 10.12 -10.85 -23.25
N ARG A 75 10.35 -9.88 -22.36
CA ARG A 75 11.13 -10.07 -21.14
C ARG A 75 10.25 -10.51 -19.98
N VAL A 76 10.59 -11.64 -19.39
CA VAL A 76 9.97 -12.13 -18.14
C VAL A 76 10.74 -11.56 -16.96
N SER A 77 10.03 -11.03 -15.97
CA SER A 77 10.60 -10.52 -14.73
C SER A 77 10.05 -11.27 -13.51
N LYS A 78 10.73 -11.17 -12.37
CA LYS A 78 10.29 -11.77 -11.10
C LYS A 78 8.84 -11.34 -10.73
N PRO A 79 8.47 -10.05 -10.81
CA PRO A 79 7.08 -9.62 -10.59
C PRO A 79 6.06 -10.27 -11.54
N LEU A 80 6.43 -10.55 -12.80
CA LEU A 80 5.52 -11.18 -13.74
C LEU A 80 5.20 -12.63 -13.32
N ILE A 81 6.24 -13.37 -12.91
CA ILE A 81 6.11 -14.76 -12.45
C ILE A 81 5.21 -14.81 -11.20
N THR A 82 5.48 -13.97 -10.20
CA THR A 82 4.67 -13.95 -8.98
C THR A 82 3.24 -13.49 -9.23
N LEU A 83 3.05 -12.52 -10.13
CA LEU A 83 1.71 -12.02 -10.46
C LEU A 83 0.86 -13.15 -11.06
N MET A 84 1.41 -13.85 -12.04
CA MET A 84 0.74 -15.01 -12.63
C MET A 84 0.52 -16.09 -11.57
N HIS A 85 1.50 -16.41 -10.74
CA HIS A 85 1.34 -17.43 -9.70
C HIS A 85 0.22 -17.11 -8.68
N PHE A 86 0.23 -15.90 -8.11
CA PHE A 86 -0.70 -15.52 -7.04
C PHE A 86 -2.09 -15.09 -7.53
N LYS A 87 -2.19 -14.58 -8.76
CA LYS A 87 -3.44 -14.00 -9.29
C LYS A 87 -3.98 -14.71 -10.53
N GLY A 88 -3.17 -15.58 -11.15
CA GLY A 88 -3.56 -16.34 -12.34
C GLY A 88 -4.77 -17.22 -12.07
N ASN A 89 -5.75 -17.13 -12.97
CA ASN A 89 -6.85 -18.09 -13.01
C ASN A 89 -6.55 -19.12 -14.11
N TYR A 90 -6.11 -20.30 -13.69
CA TYR A 90 -5.70 -21.39 -14.57
C TYR A 90 -6.90 -22.27 -14.92
N SER A 91 -7.81 -21.74 -15.75
CA SER A 91 -8.71 -22.64 -16.49
C SER A 91 -7.88 -23.42 -17.52
N ASN A 92 -7.97 -24.76 -17.49
CA ASN A 92 -7.12 -25.59 -18.33
C ASN A 92 -7.48 -25.36 -19.81
N TYR A 93 -6.65 -24.57 -20.50
CA TYR A 93 -6.83 -24.26 -21.92
C TYR A 93 -6.82 -25.54 -22.77
N LEU A 94 -6.05 -26.55 -22.36
CA LEU A 94 -5.90 -27.81 -23.08
C LEU A 94 -7.12 -28.75 -22.95
N GLU A 95 -8.00 -28.49 -21.98
CA GLU A 95 -9.25 -29.26 -21.78
C GLU A 95 -10.47 -28.61 -22.42
N LYS A 96 -10.32 -27.42 -23.02
CA LYS A 96 -11.41 -26.78 -23.73
C LYS A 96 -11.55 -27.46 -25.10
N ASP A 97 -12.76 -27.89 -25.44
CA ASP A 97 -13.14 -28.27 -26.81
C ASP A 97 -13.02 -27.02 -27.71
N LEU A 98 -11.79 -26.69 -28.08
CA LEU A 98 -11.47 -25.53 -28.89
C LEU A 98 -11.69 -25.85 -30.37
N GLU A 99 -12.27 -24.90 -31.09
CA GLU A 99 -12.29 -24.87 -32.55
C GLU A 99 -10.88 -25.12 -33.14
N PRO A 100 -10.74 -25.54 -34.42
CA PRO A 100 -9.50 -26.11 -34.97
C PRO A 100 -8.28 -25.16 -35.01
N THR A 101 -8.41 -23.90 -34.58
CA THR A 101 -7.32 -22.93 -34.58
C THR A 101 -6.57 -22.93 -33.24
N VAL A 102 -5.33 -23.42 -33.28
CA VAL A 102 -4.40 -23.34 -32.15
C VAL A 102 -3.98 -21.88 -31.92
N GLU A 103 -4.26 -21.33 -30.74
CA GLU A 103 -3.83 -19.98 -30.34
C GLU A 103 -2.31 -19.93 -30.20
N LYS A 104 -1.68 -18.82 -30.62
CA LYS A 104 -0.25 -18.62 -30.35
C LYS A 104 -0.03 -18.38 -28.86
N VAL A 105 1.05 -18.94 -28.32
CA VAL A 105 1.42 -18.77 -26.89
C VAL A 105 1.45 -17.31 -26.45
N PHE A 106 1.94 -16.41 -27.31
CA PHE A 106 1.96 -14.97 -27.02
C PHE A 106 0.56 -14.38 -26.86
N ASP A 107 -0.37 -14.71 -27.77
CA ASP A 107 -1.74 -14.20 -27.73
C ASP A 107 -2.50 -14.73 -26.51
N TYR A 108 -2.30 -16.01 -26.19
CA TYR A 108 -2.80 -16.63 -24.97
C TYR A 108 -2.31 -15.87 -23.72
N ASN A 109 -1.00 -15.68 -23.60
CA ASN A 109 -0.41 -14.97 -22.45
C ASN A 109 -0.87 -13.50 -22.40
N ARG A 110 -0.94 -12.82 -23.54
CA ARG A 110 -1.41 -11.43 -23.62
C ARG A 110 -2.83 -11.29 -23.09
N ARG A 111 -3.74 -12.20 -23.45
CA ARG A 111 -5.12 -12.20 -22.94
C ARG A 111 -5.14 -12.40 -21.43
N ILE A 112 -4.45 -13.43 -20.92
CA ILE A 112 -4.35 -13.70 -19.48
C ILE A 112 -3.78 -12.51 -18.70
N LEU A 113 -2.73 -11.86 -19.22
CA LEU A 113 -2.12 -10.70 -18.57
C LEU A 113 -3.03 -9.46 -18.59
N ASN A 114 -3.85 -9.26 -19.64
CA ASN A 114 -4.85 -8.20 -19.65
C ASN A 114 -5.95 -8.44 -18.62
N ASP A 115 -6.44 -9.69 -18.52
CA ASP A 115 -7.44 -10.08 -17.52
C ASP A 115 -6.89 -9.88 -16.11
N LEU A 116 -5.66 -10.33 -15.84
CA LEU A 116 -4.94 -10.11 -14.59
C LEU A 116 -4.78 -8.65 -14.25
N LYS A 117 -4.44 -7.81 -15.22
CA LYS A 117 -4.30 -6.37 -15.02
C LYS A 117 -5.63 -5.78 -14.56
N ALA A 118 -6.74 -6.15 -15.20
CA ALA A 118 -8.06 -5.63 -14.85
C ALA A 118 -8.48 -6.09 -13.45
N THR A 119 -8.38 -7.39 -13.15
CA THR A 119 -8.81 -7.95 -11.87
C THR A 119 -7.95 -7.46 -10.71
N PHE A 120 -6.62 -7.46 -10.86
CA PHE A 120 -5.73 -7.00 -9.79
C PHE A 120 -5.88 -5.49 -9.54
N SER A 121 -6.08 -4.68 -10.59
CA SER A 121 -6.37 -3.26 -10.40
C SER A 121 -7.67 -3.06 -9.61
N GLN A 122 -8.73 -3.79 -9.97
CA GLN A 122 -10.02 -3.70 -9.28
C GLN A 122 -9.93 -4.18 -7.82
N GLU A 123 -9.16 -5.24 -7.54
CA GLU A 123 -8.91 -5.72 -6.18
C GLU A 123 -8.16 -4.71 -5.31
N ILE A 124 -7.27 -3.91 -5.91
CA ILE A 124 -6.58 -2.82 -5.24
C ILE A 124 -7.59 -1.73 -4.84
N PHE A 125 -8.35 -1.20 -5.81
CA PHE A 125 -9.31 -0.12 -5.55
C PHE A 125 -10.43 -0.48 -4.55
N ASN A 126 -10.86 -1.75 -4.50
CA ASN A 126 -11.96 -2.19 -3.64
C ASN A 126 -11.52 -2.59 -2.22
N ASN A 127 -10.23 -2.48 -1.89
CA ASN A 127 -9.69 -2.94 -0.62
C ASN A 127 -9.30 -1.73 0.22
N HIS A 128 -9.91 -1.58 1.40
CA HIS A 128 -9.66 -0.44 2.27
C HIS A 128 -8.91 -0.88 3.53
N GLY A 129 -7.86 -0.15 3.89
CA GLY A 129 -7.11 -0.33 5.13
C GLY A 129 -5.69 -0.89 4.96
N VAL A 130 -4.66 -0.08 5.20
CA VAL A 130 -3.28 -0.58 5.39
C VAL A 130 -3.18 -1.40 6.67
N SER A 131 -2.92 -2.69 6.51
CA SER A 131 -2.60 -3.66 7.56
C SER A 131 -1.56 -4.65 7.02
N SER A 132 -0.91 -5.42 7.90
CA SER A 132 0.04 -6.47 7.49
C SER A 132 -0.58 -7.46 6.49
N LYS A 133 -1.86 -7.80 6.63
CA LYS A 133 -2.62 -8.65 5.69
C LYS A 133 -2.83 -7.96 4.34
N TYR A 134 -3.15 -6.68 4.37
CA TYR A 134 -3.36 -5.86 3.17
C TYR A 134 -2.06 -5.71 2.38
N LEU A 135 -0.95 -5.37 3.05
CA LEU A 135 0.37 -5.28 2.44
C LEU A 135 0.75 -6.57 1.71
N ARG A 136 0.52 -7.74 2.35
CA ARG A 136 0.78 -9.04 1.70
C ARG A 136 -0.03 -9.23 0.43
N LYS A 137 -1.31 -8.88 0.46
CA LYS A 137 -2.23 -9.01 -0.69
C LYS A 137 -1.80 -8.15 -1.88
N LEU A 138 -1.20 -6.98 -1.62
CA LEU A 138 -0.79 -6.04 -2.68
C LEU A 138 0.65 -6.20 -3.15
N LEU A 139 1.59 -6.53 -2.25
CA LEU A 139 3.02 -6.48 -2.53
C LEU A 139 3.58 -7.84 -3.00
N MET A 140 3.11 -8.95 -2.42
CA MET A 140 3.59 -10.29 -2.81
C MET A 140 3.31 -10.62 -4.28
N PRO A 141 2.12 -10.32 -4.86
CA PRO A 141 1.87 -10.56 -6.28
C PRO A 141 2.84 -9.81 -7.19
N VAL A 142 3.38 -8.68 -6.75
CA VAL A 142 4.33 -7.87 -7.52
C VAL A 142 5.78 -8.06 -7.07
N SER A 143 6.07 -9.16 -6.35
CA SER A 143 7.41 -9.52 -5.87
C SER A 143 8.08 -8.52 -4.92
N ILE A 144 7.31 -7.62 -4.31
CA ILE A 144 7.86 -6.72 -3.29
C ILE A 144 7.73 -7.40 -1.93
N ASP A 145 8.87 -7.71 -1.34
CA ASP A 145 8.93 -8.26 0.01
C ASP A 145 8.66 -7.17 1.04
N ILE A 146 7.80 -7.46 2.02
CA ILE A 146 7.56 -6.56 3.15
C ILE A 146 8.81 -6.54 4.02
N PRO A 147 9.36 -5.36 4.39
CA PRO A 147 10.54 -5.29 5.23
C PRO A 147 10.34 -5.95 6.59
N GLU A 148 11.29 -6.78 7.01
CA GLU A 148 11.29 -7.46 8.31
C GLU A 148 11.82 -6.51 9.42
N ASN A 149 11.06 -5.45 9.69
CA ASN A 149 11.35 -4.53 10.79
C ASN A 149 10.18 -4.53 11.78
N VAL A 150 10.45 -4.97 13.01
CA VAL A 150 9.44 -5.11 14.07
C VAL A 150 8.86 -3.75 14.45
N ASN A 151 9.68 -2.69 14.50
CA ASN A 151 9.21 -1.35 14.86
C ASN A 151 8.23 -0.82 13.81
N TRP A 152 8.58 -0.92 12.53
CA TRP A 152 7.71 -0.47 11.44
C TRP A 152 6.40 -1.24 11.39
N THR A 153 6.45 -2.55 11.60
CA THR A 153 5.25 -3.40 11.62
C THR A 153 4.34 -3.03 12.79
N ASN A 154 4.91 -2.82 13.98
CA ASN A 154 4.15 -2.40 15.16
C ASN A 154 3.53 -1.00 14.96
N SER A 155 4.28 -0.05 14.39
CA SER A 155 3.79 1.30 14.10
C SER A 155 2.66 1.28 13.07
N LEU A 156 2.78 0.46 12.02
CA LEU A 156 1.71 0.26 11.03
C LEU A 156 0.44 -0.30 11.69
N GLU A 157 0.56 -1.29 12.56
CA GLU A 157 -0.57 -1.87 13.27
C GLU A 157 -1.22 -0.87 14.23
N LYS A 158 -0.42 -0.08 14.96
CA LYS A 158 -0.93 1.02 15.79
C LYS A 158 -1.70 2.04 14.96
N LEU A 159 -1.17 2.45 13.80
CA LEU A 159 -1.81 3.42 12.92
C LEU A 159 -3.13 2.89 12.33
N ALA A 160 -3.15 1.62 11.92
CA ALA A 160 -4.35 0.96 11.41
C ALA A 160 -5.44 0.85 12.50
N ASN A 161 -5.05 0.50 13.73
CA ASN A 161 -5.94 0.42 14.88
C ASN A 161 -6.47 1.81 15.28
N ALA A 162 -5.62 2.83 15.25
CA ALA A 162 -5.99 4.22 15.50
C ALA A 162 -7.08 4.69 14.51
N ARG A 163 -6.90 4.45 13.21
CA ARG A 163 -7.92 4.73 12.19
C ARG A 163 -9.25 4.04 12.49
N GLY A 164 -9.21 2.74 12.81
CA GLY A 164 -10.41 1.97 13.15
C GLY A 164 -11.13 2.47 14.41
N ALA A 165 -10.36 2.80 15.46
CA ALA A 165 -10.89 3.34 16.71
C ALA A 165 -11.52 4.73 16.53
N TYR A 166 -10.80 5.64 15.87
CA TYR A 166 -11.21 7.03 15.74
C TYR A 166 -12.39 7.22 14.77
N ALA A 167 -12.46 6.41 13.70
CA ALA A 167 -13.53 6.53 12.71
C ALA A 167 -14.84 5.81 13.10
N HIS A 168 -14.76 4.72 13.88
CA HIS A 168 -15.92 3.83 14.08
C HIS A 168 -16.44 3.72 15.52
N LYS A 169 -15.76 4.28 16.53
CA LYS A 169 -16.16 4.13 17.94
C LYS A 169 -16.61 5.41 18.64
N PHE A 170 -16.89 6.48 17.88
CA PHE A 170 -17.31 7.76 18.44
C PHE A 170 -18.64 7.72 19.22
N LEU A 171 -19.50 6.70 18.98
CA LEU A 171 -20.78 6.52 19.67
C LEU A 171 -20.74 5.53 20.85
N GLU A 172 -19.65 4.80 21.04
CA GLU A 172 -19.53 3.84 22.16
C GLU A 172 -19.27 4.60 23.47
N GLN A 173 -20.36 5.05 24.12
CA GLN A 173 -20.32 5.69 25.43
C GLN A 173 -19.67 4.73 26.46
N GLY A 174 -18.50 5.11 27.01
CA GLY A 174 -17.95 4.49 28.22
C GLY A 174 -16.50 3.99 28.15
N ARG A 175 -15.80 4.08 27.01
CA ARG A 175 -14.34 3.88 26.98
C ARG A 175 -13.66 5.20 26.66
N VAL A 176 -13.08 5.82 27.70
CA VAL A 176 -12.06 6.88 27.54
C VAL A 176 -10.92 6.24 26.76
N GLN A 177 -10.92 6.41 25.45
CA GLN A 177 -9.85 5.92 24.60
C GLN A 177 -8.78 7.00 24.63
N GLN A 178 -7.74 6.78 25.42
CA GLN A 178 -6.60 7.70 25.54
C GLN A 178 -6.10 8.00 24.12
N SER A 179 -6.08 9.29 23.77
CA SER A 179 -5.48 9.73 22.51
C SER A 179 -4.00 9.39 22.52
N LEU A 180 -3.44 9.16 21.33
CA LEU A 180 -1.99 9.09 21.22
C LEU A 180 -1.41 10.45 21.57
N GLU A 181 -0.31 10.48 22.31
CA GLU A 181 0.44 11.72 22.49
C GLU A 181 1.00 12.18 21.13
N PRO A 182 1.12 13.50 20.87
CA PRO A 182 1.64 14.02 19.61
C PRO A 182 3.01 13.43 19.21
N GLU A 183 3.91 13.23 20.16
CA GLU A 183 5.24 12.63 19.95
C GLU A 183 5.14 11.17 19.52
N GLU A 184 4.24 10.41 20.16
CA GLU A 184 4.02 9.00 19.82
C GLU A 184 3.43 8.89 18.41
N ALA A 185 2.40 9.70 18.10
CA ALA A 185 1.80 9.74 16.78
C ALA A 185 2.83 10.13 15.70
N ASN A 186 3.68 11.12 15.96
CA ASN A 186 4.75 11.52 15.05
C ASN A 186 5.78 10.39 14.83
N THR A 187 6.15 9.66 15.88
CA THR A 187 7.07 8.50 15.79
C THR A 187 6.46 7.40 14.92
N ILE A 188 5.20 7.03 15.18
CA ILE A 188 4.47 6.01 14.42
C ILE A 188 4.42 6.35 12.92
N VAL A 189 4.07 7.59 12.59
CA VAL A 189 4.00 8.03 11.18
C VAL A 189 5.39 8.06 10.53
N SER A 190 6.42 8.48 11.25
CA SER A 190 7.80 8.49 10.75
C SER A 190 8.30 7.07 10.43
N ASP A 191 8.01 6.10 11.30
CA ASP A 191 8.32 4.69 11.05
C ASP A 191 7.63 4.16 9.78
N CYS A 192 6.35 4.49 9.59
CA CYS A 192 5.59 4.09 8.41
C CYS A 192 6.13 4.74 7.13
N LEU A 193 6.59 5.99 7.20
CA LEU A 193 7.21 6.68 6.07
C LEU A 193 8.54 6.04 5.66
N GLU A 194 9.39 5.69 6.63
CA GLU A 194 10.64 4.95 6.35
C GLU A 194 10.36 3.55 5.77
N MET A 195 9.31 2.88 6.24
CA MET A 195 8.86 1.63 5.61
C MET A 195 8.45 1.85 4.14
N CYS A 196 7.70 2.91 3.82
CA CYS A 196 7.32 3.25 2.46
C CYS A 196 8.52 3.54 1.56
N LYS A 197 9.55 4.20 2.10
CA LYS A 197 10.83 4.45 1.42
C LYS A 197 11.55 3.17 1.05
N GLU A 198 11.57 2.18 1.95
CA GLU A 198 12.14 0.87 1.69
C GLU A 198 11.32 0.10 0.63
N LEU A 199 9.98 0.15 0.71
CA LEU A 199 9.10 -0.44 -0.29
C LEU A 199 9.34 0.15 -1.69
N LYS A 200 9.53 1.48 -1.79
CA LYS A 200 9.94 2.16 -3.03
C LYS A 200 11.25 1.59 -3.58
N ASN A 201 12.28 1.46 -2.74
CA ASN A 201 13.59 0.93 -3.17
C ASN A 201 13.45 -0.50 -3.70
N ARG A 202 12.66 -1.33 -3.03
CA ARG A 202 12.36 -2.71 -3.48
C ARG A 202 11.60 -2.72 -4.80
N ALA A 203 10.61 -1.84 -4.98
CA ALA A 203 9.85 -1.71 -6.23
C ALA A 203 10.75 -1.36 -7.43
N ILE A 204 11.77 -0.51 -7.23
CA ILE A 204 12.78 -0.22 -8.24
C ILE A 204 13.61 -1.46 -8.55
N THR A 205 14.12 -2.14 -7.52
CA THR A 205 15.00 -3.31 -7.66
C THR A 205 14.33 -4.48 -8.37
N VAL A 206 13.06 -4.76 -8.11
CA VAL A 206 12.35 -5.90 -8.76
C VAL A 206 12.05 -5.65 -10.24
N LEU A 207 12.23 -4.41 -10.70
CA LEU A 207 12.10 -4.00 -12.09
C LEU A 207 13.45 -3.64 -12.73
N ALA A 208 14.57 -3.76 -12.03
CA ALA A 208 15.89 -3.70 -12.66
C ALA A 208 16.05 -4.91 -13.60
#